data_AF-A0A212L162-F1
#
_entry.id   AF-A0A212L162-F1
#
_cell.length_a   1.000
_cell.length_b   1.000
_cell.length_c   1.000
_cell.angle_alpha   90.00
_cell.angle_beta   90.00
_cell.angle_gamma   90.00
#
_symmetry.space_group_name_H-M   'P 1'
#
loop_
_entity.id
_entity.type
_entity.pdbx_description
1 polymer ?
#
loop_
_entity_poly.entity_id
_entity_poly.type
_entity_poly.pdbx_seq_one_letter_code
_entity_poly.pdbx_strand_id
1 'polypeptide(L)'
;MARFTGFDEVYSALYVDFDNIFTRFLEIDPEAARAFGSAPYRWVRWIENHALRILYGEGVRRRILKRMCYLNPQRYQEFRNFFIRSAFQVVDCPPLTSRGKTSTDIHLVMDCMDDLSHSTKFDEFIILSGDADFTPLLIRLQEHARRTLVLSVGYSSPAYTAAASWRIREDWFLQQALRDDRDDLDGEAVYAAGKSVPNALPHARKIDAVEGNGYGPRHEDIPLDGPENTDPTSGNTW
;
A
#
# COMPACT_ATOMS: atom_id res chain seq x y z
N MET A 1 40.72 8.52 9.38
CA MET A 1 39.80 8.07 8.32
C MET A 1 39.38 9.28 7.51
N ALA A 2 39.68 9.31 6.21
CA ALA A 2 39.33 10.43 5.35
C ALA A 2 37.80 10.48 5.17
N ARG A 3 37.16 11.58 5.61
CA ARG A 3 35.79 11.94 5.26
C ARG A 3 35.78 12.35 3.78
N PHE A 4 35.71 11.36 2.90
CA PHE A 4 35.40 11.60 1.50
C PHE A 4 33.89 11.87 1.42
N THR A 5 33.51 13.14 1.47
CA THR A 5 32.27 13.79 0.98
C THR A 5 31.91 14.95 1.91
N GLY A 6 31.77 16.16 1.36
CA GLY A 6 31.32 17.35 2.10
C GLY A 6 29.81 17.38 2.35
N PHE A 7 29.20 16.21 2.54
CA PHE A 7 27.75 16.06 2.70
C PHE A 7 27.45 15.42 4.05
N ASP A 8 26.40 15.90 4.73
CA ASP A 8 25.83 15.20 5.88
C ASP A 8 24.95 14.04 5.37
N GLU A 9 25.14 12.83 5.91
CA GLU A 9 24.34 11.66 5.52
C GLU A 9 23.12 11.51 6.45
N VAL A 10 21.96 11.22 5.86
CA VAL A 10 20.73 10.84 6.56
C VAL A 10 20.44 9.39 6.23
N TYR A 11 20.44 8.53 7.24
CA TYR A 11 20.09 7.12 7.08
C TYR A 11 18.59 6.92 7.26
N SER A 12 17.94 6.41 6.22
CA SER A 12 16.48 6.24 6.21
C SER A 12 16.07 4.77 6.13
N ALA A 13 14.97 4.43 6.79
CA ALA A 13 14.22 3.20 6.56
C ALA A 13 12.91 3.53 5.85
N LEU A 14 12.57 2.78 4.79
CA LEU A 14 11.40 2.99 3.95
C LEU A 14 10.42 1.82 4.10
N TYR A 15 9.17 2.13 4.40
CA TYR A 15 8.07 1.18 4.59
C TYR A 15 6.90 1.56 3.69
N VAL A 16 6.42 0.59 2.92
CA VAL A 16 5.35 0.80 1.93
C VAL A 16 4.18 -0.11 2.23
N ASP A 17 3.07 0.50 2.63
CA ASP A 17 1.76 -0.15 2.63
C ASP A 17 1.22 -0.11 1.21
N PHE A 18 1.52 -1.16 0.44
CA PHE A 18 1.25 -1.19 -0.99
C PHE A 18 -0.25 -1.14 -1.27
N ASP A 19 -1.02 -1.94 -0.54
CA ASP A 19 -2.47 -2.05 -0.69
C ASP A 19 -3.16 -0.69 -0.51
N ASN A 20 -2.78 0.07 0.52
CA ASN A 20 -3.33 1.39 0.82
C ASN A 20 -3.01 2.38 -0.30
N ILE A 21 -1.74 2.56 -0.65
CA ILE A 21 -1.31 3.55 -1.64
C ILE A 21 -1.79 3.19 -3.04
N PHE A 22 -1.65 1.93 -3.46
CA PHE A 22 -2.04 1.47 -4.78
C PHE A 22 -3.55 1.63 -5.01
N THR A 23 -4.38 1.23 -4.04
CA THR A 23 -5.84 1.36 -4.17
C THR A 23 -6.25 2.83 -4.33
N ARG A 24 -5.62 3.74 -3.60
CA ARG A 24 -5.92 5.18 -3.70
C ARG A 24 -5.46 5.79 -5.02
N PHE A 25 -4.27 5.44 -5.50
CA PHE A 25 -3.88 5.86 -6.83
C PHE A 25 -4.79 5.27 -7.90
N LEU A 26 -5.24 4.02 -7.75
CA LEU A 26 -6.14 3.40 -8.73
C LEU A 26 -7.49 4.13 -8.84
N GLU A 27 -7.98 4.69 -7.73
CA GLU A 27 -9.19 5.53 -7.68
C GLU A 27 -9.03 6.87 -8.41
N ILE A 28 -7.81 7.42 -8.46
CA ILE A 28 -7.51 8.77 -8.97
C ILE A 28 -6.95 8.73 -10.39
N ASP A 29 -5.92 7.92 -10.61
CA ASP A 29 -5.14 7.80 -11.84
C ASP A 29 -4.61 6.34 -11.96
N PRO A 30 -5.30 5.48 -12.74
CA PRO A 30 -4.89 4.09 -12.94
C PRO A 30 -3.50 3.91 -13.55
N GLU A 31 -3.02 4.90 -14.30
CA GLU A 31 -1.68 4.87 -14.88
C GLU A 31 -0.63 5.16 -13.81
N ALA A 32 -0.87 6.14 -12.95
CA ALA A 32 -0.01 6.40 -11.80
C ALA A 32 0.05 5.19 -10.85
N ALA A 33 -1.09 4.52 -10.60
CA ALA A 33 -1.13 3.29 -9.80
C ALA A 33 -0.24 2.19 -10.40
N ARG A 34 -0.35 1.98 -11.71
CA ARG A 34 0.50 1.02 -12.43
C ARG A 34 1.97 1.40 -12.33
N ALA A 35 2.32 2.67 -12.59
CA ALA A 35 3.69 3.15 -12.49
C ALA A 35 4.27 2.99 -11.07
N PHE A 36 3.46 3.25 -10.03
CA PHE A 36 3.84 3.02 -8.65
C PHE A 36 4.20 1.55 -8.39
N GLY A 37 3.39 0.61 -8.90
CA GLY A 37 3.63 -0.82 -8.72
C GLY A 37 4.71 -1.41 -9.63
N SER A 38 4.87 -0.92 -10.85
CA SER A 38 5.75 -1.51 -11.86
C SER A 38 7.14 -0.88 -11.95
N ALA A 39 7.32 0.33 -11.41
CA ALA A 39 8.60 1.04 -11.48
C ALA A 39 9.09 1.60 -10.13
N PRO A 40 9.19 0.78 -9.06
CA PRO A 40 9.56 1.27 -7.74
C PRO A 40 10.92 1.98 -7.66
N TYR A 41 11.90 1.52 -8.45
CA TYR A 41 13.20 2.19 -8.55
C TYR A 41 13.11 3.69 -8.90
N ARG A 42 12.10 4.12 -9.67
CA ARG A 42 11.94 5.51 -10.11
C ARG A 42 11.56 6.40 -8.95
N TRP A 43 10.45 6.10 -8.29
CA TRP A 43 9.96 6.93 -7.20
C TRP A 43 10.83 6.81 -5.95
N VAL A 44 11.52 5.67 -5.73
CA VAL A 44 12.57 5.58 -4.70
C VAL A 44 13.69 6.57 -4.97
N ARG A 45 14.19 6.62 -6.22
CA ARG A 45 15.22 7.59 -6.61
C ARG A 45 14.71 9.04 -6.48
N TRP A 46 13.43 9.29 -6.76
CA TRP A 46 12.81 10.58 -6.54
C TRP A 46 12.81 10.95 -5.04
N ILE A 47 12.40 10.03 -4.16
CA ILE A 47 12.46 10.22 -2.70
C ILE A 47 13.91 10.47 -2.27
N GLU A 48 14.87 9.66 -2.69
CA GLU A 48 16.29 9.78 -2.29
C GLU A 48 16.90 11.15 -2.61
N ASN A 49 16.53 11.76 -3.74
CA ASN A 49 17.19 12.96 -4.23
C ASN A 49 16.30 14.22 -4.10
N HIS A 50 15.10 14.19 -4.68
CA HIS A 50 14.25 15.37 -4.81
C HIS A 50 13.56 15.71 -3.50
N ALA A 51 12.90 14.73 -2.87
CA ALA A 51 12.22 14.95 -1.59
C ALA A 51 13.20 15.34 -0.47
N LEU A 52 14.43 14.80 -0.50
CA LEU A 52 15.48 15.16 0.45
C LEU A 52 15.86 16.64 0.34
N ARG A 53 16.15 17.12 -0.88
CA ARG A 53 16.58 18.50 -1.11
C ARG A 53 15.53 19.51 -0.62
N ILE A 54 14.25 19.19 -0.79
CA ILE A 54 13.15 20.04 -0.29
C ILE A 54 13.14 20.11 1.25
N LEU A 55 13.49 19.00 1.92
CA LEU A 55 13.42 18.89 3.38
C LEU A 55 14.68 19.44 4.08
N TYR A 56 15.86 19.21 3.52
CA TYR A 56 17.15 19.50 4.17
C TYR A 56 18.01 20.54 3.47
N GLY A 57 17.64 20.95 2.24
CA GLY A 57 18.48 21.82 1.42
C GLY A 57 19.62 21.06 0.73
N GLU A 58 20.59 21.83 0.24
CA GLU A 58 21.81 21.31 -0.39
C GLU A 58 22.82 20.82 0.65
N GLY A 59 23.73 19.93 0.26
CA GLY A 59 24.77 19.44 1.17
C GLY A 59 24.34 18.28 2.08
N VAL A 60 23.14 17.73 1.89
CA VAL A 60 22.67 16.52 2.59
C VAL A 60 22.44 15.39 1.59
N ARG A 61 22.78 14.16 1.98
CA ARG A 61 22.57 12.95 1.18
C ARG A 61 21.73 11.93 1.94
N ARG A 62 20.63 11.48 1.33
CA ARG A 62 19.82 10.37 1.85
C ARG A 62 20.45 9.05 1.42
N ARG A 63 20.52 8.11 2.35
CA ARG A 63 20.76 6.70 2.05
C ARG A 63 19.64 5.87 2.65
N ILE A 64 18.80 5.31 1.79
CA ILE A 64 17.75 4.38 2.24
C ILE A 64 18.40 3.02 2.45
N LEU A 65 18.64 2.66 3.70
CA LEU A 65 19.35 1.43 4.06
C LEU A 65 18.42 0.22 4.13
N LYS A 66 17.12 0.44 4.37
CA LYS A 66 16.09 -0.60 4.42
C LYS A 66 14.88 -0.20 3.60
N ARG A 67 14.33 -1.15 2.84
CA ARG A 67 13.17 -0.97 1.94
C ARG A 67 12.22 -2.14 2.13
N MET A 68 11.07 -1.89 2.74
CA MET A 68 10.03 -2.87 3.02
C MET A 68 8.79 -2.57 2.19
N CYS A 69 8.20 -3.58 1.56
CA CYS A 69 6.92 -3.49 0.87
C CYS A 69 5.98 -4.57 1.41
N TYR A 70 4.88 -4.14 2.01
CA TYR A 70 3.84 -5.01 2.56
C TYR A 70 2.69 -5.06 1.54
N LEU A 71 2.38 -6.25 1.04
CA LEU A 71 1.35 -6.40 0.03
C LEU A 71 0.50 -7.66 0.24
N ASN A 72 -0.74 -7.61 -0.23
CA ASN A 72 -1.58 -8.79 -0.33
C ASN A 72 -1.16 -9.67 -1.53
N PRO A 73 -0.59 -10.87 -1.31
CA PRO A 73 -0.09 -11.72 -2.40
C PRO A 73 -1.20 -12.31 -3.27
N GLN A 74 -2.46 -12.31 -2.82
CA GLN A 74 -3.58 -12.79 -3.64
C GLN A 74 -4.04 -11.73 -4.64
N ARG A 75 -3.89 -10.46 -4.29
CA ARG A 75 -4.38 -9.33 -5.09
C ARG A 75 -3.30 -8.68 -5.94
N TYR A 76 -2.07 -8.59 -5.42
CA TYR A 76 -1.01 -7.74 -5.98
C TYR A 76 0.26 -8.52 -6.36
N GLN A 77 0.15 -9.84 -6.57
CA GLN A 77 1.27 -10.71 -6.92
C GLN A 77 2.06 -10.24 -8.14
N GLU A 78 1.38 -9.65 -9.13
CA GLU A 78 2.00 -9.16 -10.36
C GLU A 78 3.07 -8.08 -10.11
N PHE A 79 2.93 -7.31 -9.02
CA PHE A 79 3.87 -6.24 -8.67
C PHE A 79 5.09 -6.72 -7.91
N ARG A 80 5.03 -7.89 -7.26
CA ARG A 80 6.08 -8.44 -6.38
C ARG A 80 7.48 -8.38 -7.00
N ASN A 81 7.60 -8.85 -8.24
CA ASN A 81 8.90 -8.95 -8.91
C ASN A 81 9.53 -7.57 -9.19
N PHE A 82 8.73 -6.52 -9.41
CA PHE A 82 9.25 -5.18 -9.62
C PHE A 82 9.87 -4.61 -8.33
N PHE A 83 9.25 -4.87 -7.17
CA PHE A 83 9.78 -4.50 -5.86
C PHE A 83 11.07 -5.27 -5.53
N ILE A 84 11.09 -6.60 -5.74
CA ILE A 84 12.31 -7.41 -5.52
C ILE A 84 13.46 -6.89 -6.38
N ARG A 85 13.22 -6.63 -7.67
CA ARG A 85 14.24 -6.08 -8.58
C ARG A 85 14.69 -4.67 -8.20
N SER A 86 13.90 -3.95 -7.42
CA SER A 86 14.23 -2.63 -6.86
C SER A 86 14.81 -2.70 -5.44
N ALA A 87 15.24 -3.89 -5.03
CA ALA A 87 15.86 -4.18 -3.74
C ALA A 87 14.97 -3.94 -2.51
N PHE A 88 13.67 -4.21 -2.64
CA PHE A 88 12.76 -4.30 -1.50
C PHE A 88 12.74 -5.71 -0.92
N GLN A 89 12.67 -5.79 0.40
CA GLN A 89 12.12 -6.96 1.07
C GLN A 89 10.60 -6.88 0.99
N VAL A 90 9.97 -7.93 0.45
CA VAL A 90 8.52 -8.00 0.30
C VAL A 90 7.94 -8.91 1.38
N VAL A 91 7.01 -8.37 2.15
CA VAL A 91 6.29 -9.09 3.20
C VAL A 91 4.89 -9.42 2.69
N ASP A 92 4.56 -10.71 2.71
CA ASP A 92 3.26 -11.22 2.29
C ASP A 92 2.24 -11.04 3.41
N CYS A 93 1.23 -10.22 3.15
CA CYS A 93 0.14 -9.94 4.08
C CYS A 93 -1.18 -10.50 3.51
N PRO A 94 -1.43 -11.83 3.60
CA PRO A 94 -2.66 -12.42 3.10
C PRO A 94 -3.89 -11.87 3.86
N PRO A 95 -5.08 -11.89 3.23
CA PRO A 95 -6.30 -11.45 3.89
C PRO A 95 -6.63 -12.39 5.06
N LEU A 96 -6.89 -11.80 6.23
CA LEU A 96 -7.27 -12.51 7.46
C LEU A 96 -8.79 -12.65 7.62
N THR A 97 -9.56 -11.98 6.76
CA THR A 97 -11.02 -11.99 6.82
C THR A 97 -11.61 -12.14 5.42
N SER A 98 -12.85 -12.62 5.34
CA SER A 98 -13.61 -12.67 4.08
C SER A 98 -13.82 -11.29 3.43
N ARG A 99 -13.65 -10.20 4.20
CA ARG A 99 -13.73 -8.81 3.71
C ARG A 99 -12.39 -8.26 3.19
N GLY A 100 -11.34 -9.07 3.17
CA GLY A 100 -10.05 -8.68 2.59
C GLY A 100 -9.13 -7.86 3.49
N LYS A 101 -9.45 -7.69 4.79
CA LYS A 101 -8.54 -7.02 5.74
C LYS A 101 -7.25 -7.84 5.88
N THR A 102 -6.10 -7.18 5.70
CA THR A 102 -4.76 -7.77 5.85
C THR A 102 -4.18 -7.45 7.24
N SER A 103 -3.03 -8.04 7.57
CA SER A 103 -2.24 -7.70 8.76
C SER A 103 -1.14 -6.67 8.49
N THR A 104 -1.22 -5.93 7.37
CA THR A 104 -0.18 -4.98 6.93
C THR A 104 0.23 -4.02 8.04
N ASP A 105 -0.74 -3.41 8.73
CA ASP A 105 -0.49 -2.42 9.77
C ASP A 105 0.35 -2.96 10.92
N ILE A 106 0.05 -4.20 11.35
CA ILE A 106 0.76 -4.86 12.44
C ILE A 106 2.19 -5.18 12.03
N HIS A 107 2.39 -5.77 10.85
CA HIS A 107 3.75 -6.08 10.37
C HIS A 107 4.60 -4.83 10.22
N LEU A 108 4.05 -3.77 9.62
CA LEU A 108 4.76 -2.51 9.44
C LEU A 108 5.15 -1.89 10.78
N VAL A 109 4.24 -1.85 11.76
CA VAL A 109 4.53 -1.32 13.10
C VAL A 109 5.62 -2.15 13.77
N MET A 110 5.53 -3.49 13.75
CA MET A 110 6.53 -4.35 14.37
C MET A 110 7.92 -4.13 13.76
N ASP A 111 8.02 -4.10 12.43
CA ASP A 111 9.30 -3.87 11.74
C ASP A 111 9.88 -2.48 12.03
N CYS A 112 9.03 -1.44 12.08
CA CYS A 112 9.47 -0.09 12.45
C CYS A 112 10.01 -0.04 13.89
N MET A 113 9.35 -0.74 14.83
CA MET A 113 9.78 -0.80 16.22
C MET A 113 11.09 -1.59 16.40
N ASP A 114 11.26 -2.67 15.64
CA ASP A 114 12.50 -3.43 15.61
C ASP A 114 13.65 -2.56 15.06
N ASP A 115 13.43 -1.86 13.94
CA ASP A 115 14.43 -0.95 13.36
C ASP A 115 14.71 0.27 14.23
N LEU A 116 13.74 0.74 15.00
CA LEU A 116 13.94 1.79 16.01
C LEU A 116 14.92 1.36 17.11
N SER A 117 14.88 0.07 17.46
CA SER A 117 15.76 -0.56 18.47
C SER A 117 17.08 -1.11 17.91
N HIS A 118 17.25 -1.08 16.58
CA HIS A 118 18.39 -1.67 15.90
C HIS A 118 19.69 -0.91 16.18
N SER A 119 20.83 -1.62 16.12
CA SER A 119 22.16 -1.04 16.35
C SER A 119 22.53 0.04 15.32
N THR A 120 21.96 -0.06 14.12
CA THR A 120 22.00 1.01 13.12
C THR A 120 21.01 2.09 13.51
N LYS A 121 21.53 3.29 13.74
CA LYS A 121 20.70 4.47 13.97
C LYS A 121 20.14 4.98 12.64
N PHE A 122 18.90 4.65 12.34
CA PHE A 122 18.14 5.33 11.32
C PHE A 122 17.77 6.73 11.83
N ASP A 123 18.00 7.76 11.04
CA ASP A 123 17.65 9.15 11.37
C ASP A 123 16.20 9.48 10.95
N GLU A 124 15.69 8.75 9.95
CA GLU A 124 14.42 9.01 9.30
C GLU A 124 13.66 7.71 8.98
N PHE A 125 12.35 7.73 9.22
CA PHE A 125 11.41 6.67 8.87
C PHE A 125 10.45 7.21 7.83
N ILE A 126 10.46 6.61 6.64
CA ILE A 126 9.62 6.99 5.51
C ILE A 126 8.48 5.99 5.42
N ILE A 127 7.24 6.45 5.61
CA ILE A 127 6.04 5.61 5.63
C ILE A 127 5.13 6.03 4.48
N LEU A 128 4.93 5.13 3.53
CA LEU A 128 3.98 5.28 2.43
C LEU A 128 2.68 4.60 2.85
N SER A 129 1.84 5.34 3.57
CA SER A 129 0.46 4.97 3.89
C SER A 129 -0.34 6.21 4.29
N GLY A 130 -1.64 6.21 3.99
CA GLY A 130 -2.60 7.22 4.47
C GLY A 130 -3.37 6.81 5.74
N ASP A 131 -3.06 5.66 6.34
CA ASP A 131 -3.81 5.17 7.49
C ASP A 131 -3.51 5.94 8.79
N ALA A 132 -4.56 6.45 9.42
CA ALA A 132 -4.46 7.18 10.68
C ALA A 132 -4.11 6.28 11.87
N ASP A 133 -4.28 4.96 11.75
CA ASP A 133 -3.91 3.99 12.78
C ASP A 133 -2.39 3.98 13.04
N PHE A 134 -1.57 4.51 12.12
CA PHE A 134 -0.13 4.72 12.33
C PHE A 134 0.22 5.96 13.18
N THR A 135 -0.75 6.79 13.58
CA THR A 135 -0.47 8.01 14.38
C THR A 135 0.35 7.72 15.65
N PRO A 136 0.03 6.69 16.46
CA PRO A 136 0.84 6.35 17.64
C PRO A 136 2.28 5.93 17.30
N LEU A 137 2.48 5.25 16.16
CA LEU A 137 3.82 4.90 15.67
C LEU A 137 4.62 6.17 15.36
N LEU A 138 4.02 7.14 14.66
CA LEU A 138 4.70 8.40 14.34
C LEU A 138 5.13 9.16 15.61
N ILE A 139 4.24 9.25 16.60
CA ILE A 139 4.55 9.87 17.90
C ILE A 139 5.71 9.14 18.57
N ARG A 140 5.69 7.80 18.59
CA ARG A 140 6.76 7.00 19.19
C ARG A 140 8.11 7.19 18.50
N LEU A 141 8.12 7.34 17.19
CA LEU A 141 9.35 7.65 16.44
C LEU A 141 9.88 9.05 16.81
N GLN A 142 9.01 10.04 16.94
CA GLN A 142 9.39 11.39 17.38
C GLN A 142 9.96 11.42 18.80
N GLU A 143 9.37 10.66 19.73
CA GLU A 143 9.88 10.51 21.12
C GLU A 143 11.34 10.02 21.15
N HIS A 144 11.76 9.27 20.12
CA HIS A 144 13.14 8.77 19.95
C HIS A 144 14.02 9.68 19.09
N ALA A 145 13.58 10.92 18.86
CA ALA A 145 14.21 11.89 18.00
C ALA A 145 14.45 11.35 16.58
N ARG A 146 13.47 10.62 16.03
CA ARG A 146 13.46 10.17 14.63
C ARG A 146 12.52 11.05 13.82
N ARG A 147 12.94 11.42 12.62
CA ARG A 147 12.09 12.15 11.69
C ARG A 147 11.15 11.19 10.98
N THR A 148 9.91 11.60 10.81
CA THR A 148 8.89 10.82 10.10
C THR A 148 8.50 11.53 8.81
N LEU A 149 8.68 10.84 7.69
CA LEU A 149 8.33 11.31 6.35
C LEU A 149 7.16 10.47 5.84
N VAL A 150 5.99 11.07 5.67
CA VAL A 150 4.80 10.31 5.24
C VAL A 150 4.36 10.68 3.83
N LEU A 151 3.98 9.69 3.03
CA LEU A 151 3.18 9.90 1.82
C LEU A 151 1.81 9.27 2.06
N SER A 152 0.79 10.09 1.95
CA SER A 152 -0.61 9.69 1.97
C SER A 152 -1.29 10.17 0.70
N VAL A 153 -2.20 9.35 0.18
CA VAL A 153 -2.98 9.64 -1.03
C VAL A 153 -4.43 9.82 -0.63
N GLY A 154 -5.02 10.96 -1.00
CA GLY A 154 -6.35 11.37 -0.57
C GLY A 154 -6.37 11.99 0.84
N TYR A 155 -7.51 11.82 1.53
CA TYR A 155 -7.71 12.42 2.86
C TYR A 155 -6.77 11.81 3.90
N SER A 156 -6.12 12.67 4.68
CA SER A 156 -5.36 12.30 5.86
C SER A 156 -5.92 13.03 7.07
N SER A 157 -6.03 12.34 8.20
CA SER A 157 -6.54 12.97 9.41
C SER A 157 -5.61 14.12 9.87
N PRO A 158 -6.15 15.19 10.47
CA PRO A 158 -5.32 16.24 11.06
C PRO A 158 -4.33 15.72 12.10
N ALA A 159 -4.74 14.73 12.90
CA ALA A 159 -3.88 14.10 13.90
C ALA A 159 -2.68 13.37 13.28
N TYR A 160 -2.92 12.58 12.23
CA TYR A 160 -1.86 11.88 11.50
C TYR A 160 -0.89 12.88 10.87
N THR A 161 -1.42 13.93 10.25
CA THR A 161 -0.61 14.98 9.61
C THR A 161 0.23 15.75 10.63
N ALA A 162 -0.33 16.08 11.80
CA ALA A 162 0.38 16.77 12.87
C ALA A 162 1.47 15.90 13.53
N ALA A 163 1.31 14.58 13.52
CA ALA A 163 2.29 13.63 14.05
C ALA A 163 3.42 13.31 13.04
N ALA A 164 3.32 13.73 11.78
CA ALA A 164 4.40 13.57 10.81
C ALA A 164 5.38 14.75 10.90
N SER A 165 6.70 14.48 10.84
CA SER A 165 7.69 15.56 10.70
C SER A 165 7.57 16.25 9.35
N TRP A 166 7.26 15.48 8.30
CA TRP A 166 7.01 16.02 6.97
C TRP A 166 6.05 15.13 6.17
N ARG A 167 5.30 15.76 5.27
CA ARG A 167 4.37 15.09 4.37
C ARG A 167 4.76 15.32 2.92
N ILE A 168 5.04 14.24 2.21
CA ILE A 168 5.20 14.23 0.76
C ILE A 168 3.86 14.61 0.14
N ARG A 169 3.83 15.70 -0.64
CA ARG A 169 2.61 16.08 -1.33
C ARG A 169 2.31 15.08 -2.43
N GLU A 170 1.09 14.57 -2.42
CA GLU A 170 0.57 13.63 -3.40
C GLU A 170 0.71 14.15 -4.84
N ASP A 171 0.36 15.43 -5.07
CA ASP A 171 0.39 16.03 -6.40
C ASP A 171 1.81 16.07 -6.99
N TRP A 172 2.82 16.40 -6.18
CA TRP A 172 4.22 16.36 -6.58
C TRP A 172 4.70 14.95 -6.83
N PHE A 173 4.31 14.00 -5.98
CA PHE A 173 4.68 12.60 -6.17
C PHE A 173 4.08 12.03 -7.46
N LEU A 174 2.79 12.29 -7.71
CA LEU A 174 2.11 11.91 -8.96
C LEU A 174 2.83 12.50 -10.17
N GLN A 175 3.04 13.82 -10.17
CA GLN A 175 3.57 14.53 -11.34
C GLN A 175 5.04 14.27 -11.61
N GLN A 176 5.88 14.14 -10.58
CA GLN A 176 7.33 14.10 -10.75
C GLN A 176 7.93 12.71 -10.50
N ALA A 177 7.30 11.88 -9.67
CA ALA A 177 7.83 10.57 -9.31
C ALA A 177 7.19 9.44 -10.15
N LEU A 178 5.91 9.58 -10.51
CA LEU A 178 5.14 8.52 -11.17
C LEU A 178 4.91 8.76 -12.67
N ARG A 179 4.73 10.00 -13.11
CA ARG A 179 4.63 10.29 -14.55
C ARG A 179 5.97 10.13 -15.25
N ASP A 180 5.92 9.77 -16.52
CA ASP A 180 7.10 9.67 -17.37
C ASP A 180 7.19 10.88 -18.29
N ASP A 181 8.12 11.79 -18.02
CA ASP A 181 8.45 12.86 -18.98
C ASP A 181 9.26 12.31 -20.19
N ARG A 182 9.53 11.00 -20.24
CA ARG A 182 10.33 10.35 -21.29
C ARG A 182 9.52 9.89 -22.51
N ASP A 183 8.21 10.09 -22.54
CA ASP A 183 7.46 9.98 -23.81
C ASP A 183 7.89 11.05 -24.84
N ASP A 184 8.59 12.11 -24.43
CA ASP A 184 9.10 13.16 -25.32
C ASP A 184 10.54 12.92 -25.83
N LEU A 185 11.29 11.94 -25.29
CA LEU A 185 12.72 11.74 -25.64
C LEU A 185 13.08 10.32 -26.10
N ASP A 186 12.22 9.33 -25.87
CA ASP A 186 12.45 7.94 -26.32
C ASP A 186 11.72 7.62 -27.65
N GLY A 187 10.97 8.58 -28.21
CA GLY A 187 10.14 8.43 -29.42
C GLY A 187 10.90 8.29 -30.76
N GLU A 188 12.21 8.56 -30.82
CA GLU A 188 13.02 8.38 -32.04
C GLU A 188 13.76 7.04 -32.11
N ALA A 189 13.89 6.31 -30.99
CA ALA A 189 14.68 5.06 -30.97
C ALA A 189 13.84 3.78 -31.23
N VAL A 190 12.52 3.85 -31.14
CA VAL A 190 11.64 2.65 -31.17
C VAL A 190 11.08 2.34 -32.57
N TYR A 191 11.24 3.22 -33.56
CA TYR A 191 10.79 2.95 -34.95
C TYR A 191 11.69 1.97 -35.74
N ALA A 192 12.78 1.47 -35.15
CA ALA A 192 13.73 0.59 -35.85
C ALA A 192 13.60 -0.93 -35.53
N ALA A 193 12.70 -1.37 -34.65
CA ALA A 193 12.55 -2.80 -34.33
C ALA A 193 11.07 -3.25 -34.37
N GLY A 194 10.75 -4.06 -35.37
CA GLY A 194 9.38 -4.40 -35.74
C GLY A 194 8.64 -5.40 -34.84
N LYS A 195 7.31 -5.19 -34.81
CA LYS A 195 6.19 -6.16 -34.82
C LYS A 195 6.28 -7.42 -33.94
N SER A 196 5.46 -7.45 -32.87
CA SER A 196 4.28 -8.33 -32.76
C SER A 196 3.61 -8.16 -31.38
N VAL A 197 2.36 -7.69 -31.37
CA VAL A 197 1.51 -7.65 -30.16
C VAL A 197 0.52 -8.80 -30.25
N PRO A 198 0.47 -9.76 -29.29
CA PRO A 198 -0.65 -10.67 -29.17
C PRO A 198 -1.83 -9.99 -28.47
N ASN A 199 -3.00 -10.23 -29.04
CA ASN A 199 -4.28 -9.59 -28.83
C ASN A 199 -5.00 -10.04 -27.54
N ALA A 200 -5.78 -9.10 -26.97
CA ALA A 200 -7.02 -9.24 -26.19
C ALA A 200 -7.15 -10.26 -25.03
N LEU A 201 -7.47 -9.71 -23.85
CA LEU A 201 -8.15 -10.39 -22.74
C LEU A 201 -9.54 -10.93 -23.20
N PRO A 202 -9.95 -12.16 -22.85
CA PRO A 202 -11.27 -12.65 -23.21
C PRO A 202 -12.38 -11.97 -22.38
N HIS A 203 -13.41 -11.52 -23.10
CA HIS A 203 -14.68 -11.03 -22.57
C HIS A 203 -15.35 -12.05 -21.63
N ALA A 204 -15.83 -11.54 -20.49
CA ALA A 204 -16.77 -12.23 -19.61
C ALA A 204 -18.04 -12.61 -20.38
N ARG A 205 -18.40 -13.89 -20.38
CA ARG A 205 -19.69 -14.35 -20.89
C ARG A 205 -20.78 -14.03 -19.87
N LYS A 206 -21.79 -13.28 -20.34
CA LYS A 206 -23.09 -13.12 -19.70
C LYS A 206 -23.79 -14.49 -19.61
N ILE A 207 -24.34 -14.79 -18.44
CA ILE A 207 -25.31 -15.87 -18.25
C ILE A 207 -26.70 -15.25 -18.30
N ASP A 208 -27.41 -15.45 -19.40
CA ASP A 208 -28.83 -15.11 -19.53
C ASP A 208 -29.69 -16.33 -19.16
N ALA A 209 -30.81 -16.03 -18.52
CA ALA A 209 -31.79 -16.94 -17.95
C ALA A 209 -32.46 -17.85 -19.00
N VAL A 210 -32.82 -19.06 -18.58
CA VAL A 210 -33.75 -19.95 -19.30
C VAL A 210 -34.92 -20.29 -18.36
N GLU A 211 -36.10 -19.79 -18.72
CA GLU A 211 -37.40 -20.18 -18.17
C GLU A 211 -37.98 -21.41 -18.92
N GLY A 212 -38.72 -22.25 -18.18
CA GLY A 212 -39.76 -23.16 -18.67
C GLY A 212 -39.33 -24.60 -18.96
N ASN A 213 -40.08 -25.67 -18.65
CA ASN A 213 -41.37 -25.83 -17.97
C ASN A 213 -41.60 -27.36 -17.69
N GLY A 214 -42.19 -27.69 -16.54
CA GLY A 214 -43.15 -28.77 -16.24
C GLY A 214 -42.85 -30.26 -16.55
N TYR A 215 -42.86 -31.11 -15.50
CA TYR A 215 -43.90 -32.15 -15.25
C TYR A 215 -43.61 -32.92 -13.92
N GLY A 216 -44.62 -33.03 -13.04
CA GLY A 216 -44.59 -33.85 -11.80
C GLY A 216 -44.86 -35.35 -12.04
N PRO A 217 -44.98 -36.18 -10.98
CA PRO A 217 -46.22 -36.19 -10.19
C PRO A 217 -46.06 -36.30 -8.65
N ARG A 218 -47.21 -36.10 -8.01
CA ARG A 218 -47.55 -35.96 -6.58
C ARG A 218 -47.61 -37.30 -5.83
N HIS A 219 -47.36 -37.27 -4.52
CA HIS A 219 -48.01 -38.00 -3.40
C HIS A 219 -47.47 -37.35 -2.11
N GLU A 220 -48.16 -37.07 -1.00
CA GLU A 220 -49.54 -37.08 -0.53
C GLU A 220 -49.53 -36.30 0.80
N ASP A 221 -50.62 -35.59 1.11
CA ASP A 221 -50.86 -34.80 2.32
C ASP A 221 -50.99 -35.63 3.61
N ILE A 222 -50.93 -34.96 4.78
CA ILE A 222 -51.70 -35.16 6.07
C ILE A 222 -50.88 -34.59 7.28
N PRO A 223 -51.47 -33.96 8.33
CA PRO A 223 -51.41 -32.51 8.53
C PRO A 223 -50.87 -32.09 9.93
N LEU A 224 -50.91 -30.77 10.15
CA LEU A 224 -50.57 -30.01 11.36
C LEU A 224 -51.50 -30.32 12.55
N ASP A 225 -50.94 -30.33 13.76
CA ASP A 225 -51.63 -29.97 15.00
C ASP A 225 -50.66 -29.21 15.94
N GLY A 226 -51.03 -27.99 16.31
CA GLY A 226 -50.56 -27.32 17.54
C GLY A 226 -51.54 -27.65 18.70
N PRO A 227 -51.61 -26.88 19.82
CA PRO A 227 -50.92 -25.63 20.12
C PRO A 227 -50.44 -25.49 21.60
N GLU A 228 -50.04 -24.26 21.96
CA GLU A 228 -50.07 -23.60 23.29
C GLU A 228 -48.95 -23.89 24.32
N ASN A 229 -48.09 -22.89 24.63
CA ASN A 229 -48.23 -21.80 25.64
C ASN A 229 -47.92 -22.36 27.06
N THR A 230 -46.86 -21.91 27.77
CA THR A 230 -46.90 -20.74 28.66
C THR A 230 -45.48 -20.35 29.15
N ASP A 231 -45.22 -19.04 29.22
CA ASP A 231 -44.42 -18.35 30.25
C ASP A 231 -45.46 -17.66 31.17
N PRO A 232 -45.22 -17.18 32.43
CA PRO A 232 -43.95 -16.80 33.05
C PRO A 232 -43.80 -17.15 34.56
N THR A 233 -42.64 -16.84 35.15
CA THR A 233 -42.41 -16.13 36.44
C THR A 233 -41.26 -16.66 37.34
N SER A 234 -40.39 -15.70 37.69
CA SER A 234 -39.81 -15.42 39.03
C SER A 234 -38.81 -16.38 39.70
N GLY A 235 -37.67 -15.81 40.11
CA GLY A 235 -36.79 -16.39 41.13
C GLY A 235 -35.47 -15.65 41.32
N ASN A 236 -35.44 -14.72 42.27
CA ASN A 236 -34.29 -13.91 42.71
C ASN A 236 -33.16 -14.72 43.41
N THR A 237 -32.06 -13.99 43.68
CA THR A 237 -31.01 -14.17 44.73
C THR A 237 -29.83 -15.07 44.32
N TRP A 238 -28.54 -14.69 44.43
CA TRP A 238 -27.79 -13.65 45.15
C TRP A 238 -26.66 -13.08 44.27
#